data_AF-A0AAE7EIK9-F1
#
_entry.id   AF-A0AAE7EIK9-F1
#
_cell.length_a   1.000
_cell.length_b   1.000
_cell.length_c   1.000
_cell.angle_alpha   90.00
_cell.angle_beta   90.00
_cell.angle_gamma   90.00
#
_symmetry.space_group_name_H-M   'P 1'
#
loop_
_entity.id
_entity.type
_entity.pdbx_description
1 polymer ?
#
loop_
_entity_poly.entity_id
_entity_poly.type
_entity_poly.pdbx_seq_one_letter_code
_entity_poly.pdbx_strand_id
1 'polypeptide(L)' 'MNILFYSAANAVIAKFNKRMEHTQPERATAEMLTAVDLLEQLAGVARYAGDESAAYIQVAAGDWRRTGKTPNSFGDL' A
#
# COMPACT_ATOMS: atom_id res chain seq x y z
N MET A 1 8.46 -5.87 -16.44
CA MET A 1 7.65 -5.55 -15.26
C MET A 1 7.58 -4.03 -15.11
N ASN A 2 6.40 -3.44 -14.90
CA ASN A 2 6.26 -1.99 -14.80
C ASN A 2 6.58 -1.53 -13.38
N ILE A 3 7.82 -1.08 -13.18
CA ILE A 3 8.38 -0.68 -11.87
C ILE A 3 7.59 0.50 -11.25
N LEU A 4 6.80 1.23 -12.04
CA LEU A 4 6.10 2.44 -11.61
C LEU A 4 5.03 2.18 -10.54
N PHE A 5 4.19 1.15 -10.69
CA PHE A 5 3.12 0.87 -9.73
C PHE A 5 3.67 0.34 -8.40
N TYR A 6 4.70 -0.51 -8.44
CA TYR A 6 5.41 -0.92 -7.21
C TYR A 6 6.15 0.23 -6.54
N SER A 7 6.78 1.12 -7.31
CA SER A 7 7.40 2.34 -6.77
C SER A 7 6.37 3.24 -6.08
N ALA A 8 5.20 3.44 -6.70
CA ALA A 8 4.11 4.20 -6.10
C ALA A 8 3.57 3.52 -4.83
N ALA A 9 3.41 2.19 -4.83
CA ALA A 9 2.99 1.44 -3.65
C ALA A 9 4.00 1.56 -2.50
N ASN A 10 5.29 1.48 -2.81
CA ASN A 10 6.37 1.69 -1.84
C ASN A 10 6.36 3.11 -1.28
N ALA A 11 6.03 4.13 -2.07
CA ALA A 11 5.88 5.50 -1.59
C ALA A 11 4.71 5.64 -0.59
N VAL A 12 3.61 4.90 -0.79
CA VAL A 12 2.50 4.85 0.18
C VAL A 12 2.96 4.24 1.50
N ILE A 13 3.68 3.11 1.46
CA ILE A 13 4.23 2.45 2.66
C ILE A 13 5.23 3.38 3.38
N ALA A 14 6.14 4.01 2.65
CA ALA A 14 7.11 4.94 3.22
C ALA A 14 6.43 6.14 3.89
N LYS A 15 5.38 6.69 3.27
CA LYS A 15 4.58 7.77 3.86
C LYS A 15 3.89 7.33 5.14
N PHE A 16 3.30 6.13 5.16
CA PHE A 16 2.70 5.56 6.37
C PHE A 16 3.74 5.43 7.49
N ASN A 17 4.89 4.81 7.22
CA ASN A 17 5.95 4.63 8.21
C ASN A 17 6.40 5.97 8.81
N LYS A 18 6.62 6.97 7.96
CA LYS A 18 7.00 8.32 8.40
C LYS A 18 5.92 9.00 9.25
N ARG A 19 4.63 8.77 8.95
CA ARG A 19 3.55 9.27 9.81
C ARG A 19 3.55 8.56 11.15
N MET A 20 3.74 7.25 11.16
CA MET A 20 3.77 6.46 12.40
C MET A 20 4.86 6.88 13.39
N GLU A 21 5.96 7.49 12.92
CA GLU A 21 6.99 8.10 13.79
C GLU A 21 6.46 9.25 14.66
N HIS A 22 5.36 9.90 14.25
CA HIS A 22 4.81 11.09 14.92
C HIS A 22 3.33 10.93 15.32
N THR A 23 2.72 9.79 15.00
CA THR A 23 1.29 9.53 15.20
C THR A 23 1.01 9.06 16.61
N GLN A 24 -0.04 9.61 17.23
CA GLN A 24 -0.56 9.12 18.50
C GLN A 24 -1.22 7.74 18.31
N PRO A 25 -1.11 6.80 19.26
CA PRO A 25 -1.63 5.44 19.11
C PRO A 25 -3.11 5.37 18.68
N GLU A 26 -3.93 6.29 19.18
CA GLU A 26 -5.35 6.45 18.83
C GLU A 26 -5.64 6.76 17.36
N ARG A 27 -4.67 7.28 16.61
CA ARG A 27 -4.79 7.56 15.17
C ARG A 27 -4.13 6.50 14.28
N ALA A 28 -3.41 5.54 14.87
CA ALA A 28 -2.68 4.51 14.12
C ALA A 28 -3.57 3.73 13.16
N THR A 29 -4.77 3.33 13.62
CA THR A 29 -5.74 2.61 12.80
C THR A 29 -6.26 3.45 11.63
N ALA A 30 -6.53 4.73 11.86
CA ALA A 30 -7.02 5.63 10.80
C ALA A 30 -5.94 5.89 9.74
N GLU A 31 -4.69 6.08 10.16
CA GLU A 31 -3.54 6.23 9.26
C GLU A 31 -3.31 4.95 8.44
N MET A 32 -3.45 3.78 9.06
CA MET A 32 -3.36 2.49 8.39
C MET A 32 -4.45 2.34 7.32
N LEU A 33 -5.71 2.59 7.68
CA LEU A 33 -6.83 2.49 6.73
C LEU A 33 -6.66 3.46 5.55
N THR A 34 -6.15 4.67 5.82
CA THR A 34 -5.81 5.64 4.76
C THR A 34 -4.75 5.08 3.80
N ALA A 35 -3.71 4.42 4.32
CA ALA A 35 -2.67 3.82 3.49
C ALA A 35 -3.22 2.63 2.67
N VAL A 36 -4.07 1.80 3.27
CA VAL A 36 -4.76 0.69 2.60
C VAL A 36 -5.63 1.20 1.44
N ASP A 37 -6.47 2.21 1.68
CA ASP A 37 -7.35 2.76 0.65
C ASP A 37 -6.56 3.33 -0.54
N LEU A 38 -5.39 3.93 -0.29
CA LEU A 38 -4.49 4.39 -1.34
C LEU A 38 -3.91 3.24 -2.17
N LEU A 39 -3.53 2.12 -1.54
CA LEU A 39 -3.06 0.93 -2.25
C LEU A 39 -4.17 0.28 -3.07
N GLU A 40 -5.40 0.22 -2.55
CA GLU A 40 -6.56 -0.32 -3.29
C GLU A 40 -6.90 0.54 -4.52
N GLN A 41 -6.86 1.87 -4.39
CA GLN A 41 -7.00 2.79 -5.52
C GLN A 41 -5.89 2.58 -6.56
N LEU A 42 -4.64 2.46 -6.12
CA LEU A 42 -3.50 2.23 -7.00
C LEU A 42 -3.64 0.89 -7.75
N ALA A 43 -4.07 -0.17 -7.06
CA ALA A 43 -4.37 -1.46 -7.68
C ALA A 43 -5.50 -1.34 -8.73
N GLY A 44 -6.51 -0.51 -8.48
CA GLY A 44 -7.56 -0.19 -9.45
C GLY A 44 -7.02 0.49 -10.71
N VAL A 45 -6.13 1.48 -10.56
CA VAL A 45 -5.48 2.16 -11.68
C VAL A 45 -4.57 1.21 -12.46
N ALA A 46 -3.77 0.39 -11.77
CA ALA A 46 -2.93 -0.63 -12.38
C ALA A 46 -3.76 -1.63 -13.19
N ARG A 47 -4.90 -2.10 -12.63
CA ARG A 47 -5.82 -3.01 -13.33
C ARG A 47 -6.40 -2.37 -14.58
N TYR A 48 -6.81 -1.11 -14.50
CA TYR A 48 -7.31 -0.36 -15.66
C TYR A 48 -6.25 -0.23 -16.76
N ALA A 49 -4.99 -0.05 -16.38
CA ALA A 49 -3.85 -0.03 -17.31
C ALA A 49 -3.45 -1.41 -17.85
N GLY A 50 -4.07 -2.50 -17.39
CA GLY A 50 -3.72 -3.88 -17.77
C GLY A 50 -2.41 -4.37 -17.13
N ASP A 51 -1.99 -3.78 -16.00
CA ASP A 51 -0.72 -4.07 -15.35
C ASP A 51 -0.83 -5.22 -14.34
N GLU A 52 0.09 -6.19 -14.41
CA GLU A 52 0.11 -7.39 -13.56
C GLU A 52 0.33 -7.07 -12.08
N SER A 53 0.98 -5.93 -11.78
CA SER A 53 1.20 -5.47 -10.40
C SER A 53 -0.11 -5.27 -9.62
N ALA A 54 -1.22 -5.05 -10.32
CA ALA A 54 -2.53 -4.81 -9.72
C ALA A 54 -2.95 -5.93 -8.74
N ALA A 55 -2.73 -7.20 -9.12
CA ALA A 55 -3.11 -8.34 -8.29
C ALA A 55 -2.29 -8.36 -6.99
N TYR A 56 -0.98 -8.14 -7.09
CA TYR A 56 -0.07 -8.14 -5.94
C TYR A 56 -0.36 -6.99 -4.98
N ILE A 57 -0.57 -5.77 -5.50
CA ILE A 57 -0.91 -4.59 -4.68
C ILE A 57 -2.26 -4.81 -3.97
N GLN A 58 -3.25 -5.36 -4.67
CA GLN A 58 -4.57 -5.64 -4.10
C GLN A 58 -4.50 -6.65 -2.96
N VAL A 59 -3.74 -7.74 -3.13
CA VAL A 59 -3.57 -8.76 -2.09
C VAL A 59 -2.87 -8.18 -0.87
N ALA A 60 -1.78 -7.44 -1.06
CA ALA A 60 -1.05 -6.81 0.03
C ALA A 60 -1.92 -5.80 0.81
N ALA A 61 -2.74 -5.00 0.12
CA ALA A 61 -3.68 -4.08 0.76
C ALA A 61 -4.74 -4.84 1.59
N GLY A 62 -5.31 -5.92 1.03
CA GLY A 62 -6.29 -6.75 1.73
C GLY A 62 -5.72 -7.44 2.97
N ASP A 63 -4.50 -7.97 2.88
CA ASP A 63 -3.81 -8.59 4.01
C ASP A 63 -3.47 -7.56 5.09
N TRP A 64 -3.03 -6.37 4.71
CA TRP A 64 -2.80 -5.28 5.66
C TRP A 64 -4.08 -4.87 6.37
N ARG A 65 -5.18 -4.67 5.63
CA ARG A 65 -6.50 -4.34 6.18
C ARG A 65 -6.96 -5.36 7.22
N ARG A 66 -6.76 -6.65 6.93
CA ARG A 66 -7.23 -7.77 7.76
C ARG A 66 -6.36 -8.00 9.00
N THR A 67 -5.05 -7.83 8.88
CA THR A 67 -4.10 -8.27 9.91
C THR A 67 -3.46 -7.13 10.70
N GLY A 68 -3.57 -5.89 10.19
CA GLY A 68 -2.86 -4.74 10.72
C GLY A 68 -1.36 -4.74 10.46
N LYS A 69 -0.82 -5.78 9.80
CA LYS A 69 0.62 -5.88 9.50
C LYS A 69 0.95 -5.13 8.23
N THR A 70 1.83 -4.13 8.36
CA THR A 70 2.35 -3.37 7.22
C THR A 70 3.01 -4.33 6.21
N PRO A 71 2.70 -4.21 4.91
CA PRO A 71 3.35 -5.00 3.87
C PRO A 71 4.84 -4.72 3.82
N ASN A 72 5.61 -5.73 3.39
CA ASN A 72 6.97 -5.51 2.93
C ASN A 72 6.95 -4.64 1.67
N SER A 73 8.06 -3.94 1.39
CA SER A 73 8.22 -3.24 0.12
C SER A 73 8.01 -4.19 -1.05
N PHE A 74 7.29 -3.73 -2.07
CA PHE A 74 7.15 -4.41 -3.34
C PHE A 74 8.50 -4.32 -4.04
N GLY A 75 9.21 -5.44 -4.16
CA GLY A 75 10.56 -5.48 -4.73
C GLY A 75 10.58 -5.20 -6.24
N ASP A 76 11.78 -4.94 -6.75
CA ASP A 76 12.12 -5.07 -8.18
C ASP A 76 12.08 -6.57 -8.55
N LEU A 77 10.89 -7.17 -8.66
CA LEU A 77 10.75 -8.54 -9.17
C LEU A 77 11.08 -8.62 -10.67
#